data_AF-A0A3C0YD72-F1
#
_entry.id   AF-A0A3C0YD72-F1
#
_cell.length_a   1.000
_cell.length_b   1.000
_cell.length_c   1.000
_cell.angle_alpha   90.00
_cell.angle_beta   90.00
_cell.angle_gamma   90.00
#
_symmetry.space_group_name_H-M   'P 1'
#
loop_
_entity.id
_entity.type
_entity.pdbx_description
1 polymer ?
#
loop_
_entity_poly.entity_id
_entity_poly.type
_entity_poly.pdbx_seq_one_letter_code
_entity_poly.pdbx_strand_id
1 'polypeptide(L)'
;VCEPECPNQAIYLGKEIYEIDPHKCTECVGHFDEPQCVQVCPVACIPVDPQHVESRETLWEKFHRLQSILPVAARQLDSAPGLAVKLVEK
;
A
#
# COMPACT_ATOMS: atom_id res chain seq x y z
N VAL A 1 -8.13 2.86 -10.33
CA VAL A 1 -8.71 1.97 -9.29
C VAL A 1 -7.64 1.57 -8.30
N CYS A 2 -6.52 0.99 -8.74
CA CYS A 2 -5.46 0.50 -7.85
C CYS A 2 -4.66 1.57 -7.08
N GLU A 3 -4.50 2.79 -7.62
CA GLU A 3 -3.73 3.87 -6.98
C GLU A 3 -4.12 4.16 -5.52
N PRO A 4 -5.39 4.45 -5.19
CA PRO A 4 -5.80 4.73 -3.80
C PRO A 4 -5.70 3.51 -2.87
N GLU A 5 -5.61 2.30 -3.41
CA GLU A 5 -5.56 1.06 -2.62
C GLU A 5 -4.15 0.73 -2.12
N CYS A 6 -3.11 1.42 -2.63
CA CYS A 6 -1.74 1.15 -2.23
C CYS A 6 -1.39 1.84 -0.89
N PRO A 7 -1.14 1.09 0.20
CA PRO A 7 -0.89 1.69 1.52
C PRO A 7 0.40 2.51 1.60
N ASN A 8 1.34 2.27 0.67
CA ASN A 8 2.63 2.97 0.62
C ASN A 8 2.68 4.07 -0.46
N GLN A 9 1.57 4.36 -1.13
CA GLN A 9 1.52 5.31 -2.26
C GLN A 9 2.61 5.00 -3.30
N ALA A 10 2.79 3.71 -3.61
CA ALA A 10 3.77 3.24 -4.57
C ALA A 10 3.26 3.32 -6.02
N ILE A 11 1.94 3.37 -6.22
CA ILE A 11 1.31 3.40 -7.54
C ILE A 11 1.06 4.84 -7.95
N TYR A 12 1.37 5.20 -9.19
CA TYR A 12 1.13 6.53 -9.73
C TYR A 12 0.81 6.45 -11.24
N LEU A 13 0.14 7.49 -11.78
CA LEU A 13 -0.10 7.59 -13.21
C LEU A 13 1.19 8.00 -13.93
N GLY A 14 1.76 7.06 -14.68
CA GLY A 14 2.89 7.29 -15.57
C GLY A 14 2.47 7.96 -16.88
N LYS A 15 3.33 7.90 -17.89
CA LYS A 15 3.06 8.56 -19.18
C LYS A 15 1.91 7.93 -19.94
N GLU A 16 1.79 6.60 -19.87
CA GLU A 16 0.83 5.83 -20.68
C GLU A 16 0.03 4.83 -19.83
N ILE A 17 0.62 4.32 -18.75
CA ILE A 17 0.00 3.35 -17.84
C ILE A 17 0.28 3.75 -16.39
N TYR A 18 -0.43 3.11 -15.47
CA TYR A 18 -0.04 3.16 -14.06
C TYR A 18 1.31 2.45 -13.88
N GLU A 19 2.19 3.07 -13.11
CA GLU A 19 3.51 2.55 -12.76
C GLU A 19 3.58 2.31 -11.25
N ILE A 20 4.45 1.40 -10.83
CA ILE A 20 4.68 1.05 -9.42
C ILE A 20 6.13 1.34 -9.08
N ASP A 21 6.38 2.17 -8.07
CA ASP A 21 7.70 2.42 -7.51
C ASP A 21 8.16 1.20 -6.68
N PRO A 22 9.15 0.42 -7.15
CA PRO A 22 9.62 -0.78 -6.46
C PRO A 22 10.27 -0.46 -5.11
N HIS A 23 10.75 0.77 -4.89
CA HIS A 23 11.33 1.17 -3.61
C HIS A 23 10.28 1.39 -2.52
N LYS A 24 8.99 1.51 -2.89
CA LYS A 24 7.85 1.66 -1.99
C LYS A 24 6.92 0.45 -1.96
N CYS A 25 6.90 -0.36 -3.02
CA CYS A 25 6.08 -1.57 -3.04
C CYS A 25 6.58 -2.60 -2.04
N THR A 26 5.74 -2.98 -1.07
CA THR A 26 6.03 -4.07 -0.11
C THR A 26 5.22 -5.32 -0.42
N GLU A 27 4.61 -5.42 -1.61
CA GLU A 27 3.61 -6.45 -1.94
C GLU A 27 2.51 -6.55 -0.85
N CYS A 28 2.20 -5.40 -0.23
CA CYS A 28 1.33 -5.25 0.93
C CYS A 28 1.78 -5.97 2.22
N VAL A 29 2.95 -6.63 2.24
CA VAL A 29 3.57 -7.14 3.48
C VAL A 29 3.69 -5.99 4.49
N GLY A 30 3.23 -6.24 5.71
CA GLY A 30 3.13 -5.23 6.79
C GLY A 30 1.75 -4.59 6.94
N HIS A 31 0.91 -4.66 5.92
CA HIS A 31 -0.44 -4.08 5.91
C HIS A 31 -1.54 -5.12 5.73
N PHE A 32 -1.38 -6.03 4.76
CA PHE A 32 -2.37 -7.03 4.39
C PHE A 32 -1.70 -8.37 4.03
N ASP A 33 -2.48 -9.45 4.00
CA ASP A 33 -2.00 -10.77 3.60
C ASP A 33 -1.85 -10.91 2.08
N GLU A 34 -2.61 -10.12 1.30
CA GLU A 34 -2.61 -10.13 -0.16
C GLU A 34 -2.45 -8.71 -0.75
N PRO A 35 -1.86 -8.57 -1.96
CA PRO A 35 -1.73 -7.28 -2.62
C PRO A 35 -3.08 -6.67 -3.02
N GLN A 36 -3.44 -5.55 -2.40
CA GLN A 36 -4.74 -4.89 -2.64
C GLN A 36 -4.91 -4.43 -4.10
N CYS A 37 -3.83 -3.94 -4.72
CA CYS A 37 -3.85 -3.54 -6.13
C CYS A 37 -4.19 -4.69 -7.09
N VAL A 38 -3.78 -5.92 -6.77
CA VAL A 38 -4.09 -7.12 -7.56
C VAL A 38 -5.57 -7.48 -7.41
N GLN A 39 -6.10 -7.42 -6.19
CA GLN A 39 -7.51 -7.75 -5.89
C GLN A 39 -8.51 -6.84 -6.62
N VAL A 40 -8.16 -5.57 -6.81
CA VAL A 40 -9.04 -4.58 -7.45
C VAL A 40 -8.81 -4.41 -8.95
N CYS A 41 -7.77 -5.03 -9.52
CA CYS A 41 -7.42 -4.84 -10.92
C CYS A 41 -8.40 -5.62 -11.83
N PRO A 42 -9.23 -4.95 -12.65
CA PRO A 42 -10.27 -5.63 -13.44
C PRO A 42 -9.72 -6.49 -14.59
N VAL A 43 -8.43 -6.35 -14.92
CA VAL A 43 -7.78 -7.03 -16.04
C VAL A 43 -6.56 -7.86 -15.62
N ALA A 44 -6.35 -8.05 -14.31
CA ALA A 44 -5.26 -8.86 -13.75
C ALA A 44 -3.86 -8.52 -14.33
N CYS A 45 -3.56 -7.24 -14.55
CA CYS A 45 -2.34 -6.77 -15.22
C CYS A 45 -1.20 -6.37 -14.28
N ILE A 46 -1.14 -6.92 -13.07
CA ILE A 46 -0.12 -6.60 -12.05
C ILE A 46 0.63 -7.89 -11.66
N PRO A 47 1.53 -8.41 -12.53
CA PRO A 47 2.38 -9.54 -12.18
C PRO A 47 3.50 -9.13 -11.21
N VAL A 48 4.17 -10.11 -10.60
CA VAL A 48 5.44 -9.88 -9.88
C VAL A 48 6.48 -9.38 -10.88
N ASP A 49 7.21 -8.32 -10.50
CA ASP A 49 8.27 -7.76 -11.33
C ASP A 49 9.51 -8.67 -11.29
N PRO A 50 9.93 -9.27 -12.42
CA PRO A 50 11.09 -10.14 -12.48
C PRO A 50 12.42 -9.43 -12.15
N GLN A 51 12.47 -8.09 -12.21
CA GLN A 51 13.65 -7.30 -11.84
C GLN A 51 13.71 -6.98 -10.34
N HIS A 52 12.62 -7.18 -9.61
CA HIS A 52 12.48 -6.86 -8.19
C HIS A 52 11.85 -8.02 -7.41
N VAL A 53 12.38 -9.22 -7.58
CA VAL A 53 11.95 -10.39 -6.80
C VAL A 53 12.52 -10.31 -5.38
N GLU A 54 11.64 -10.20 -4.38
CA GLU A 54 12.00 -10.02 -2.98
C GLU A 54 11.41 -11.14 -2.12
N SER A 55 12.10 -11.52 -1.05
CA SER A 55 11.52 -12.44 -0.05
C SER A 55 10.54 -11.69 0.86
N ARG A 56 9.69 -12.44 1.57
CA ARG A 56 8.78 -11.86 2.55
C ARG A 56 9.53 -11.08 3.64
N GLU A 57 10.70 -11.56 4.05
CA GLU A 57 11.58 -10.90 5.03
C GLU A 57 12.09 -9.56 4.49
N THR A 58 12.58 -9.53 3.24
CA THR A 58 13.02 -8.29 2.59
C THR A 58 11.90 -7.26 2.48
N LEU A 59 10.69 -7.71 2.12
CA LEU A 59 9.51 -6.84 2.03
C LEU A 59 9.09 -6.30 3.41
N TRP A 60 9.22 -7.12 4.46
CA TRP A 60 8.96 -6.72 5.84
C TRP A 60 9.95 -5.66 6.35
N GLU A 61 11.24 -5.80 6.04
CA GLU A 61 12.26 -4.78 6.34
C GLU A 61 11.98 -3.47 5.59
N LYS A 62 11.58 -3.56 4.32
CA LYS A 62 11.16 -2.41 3.52
C LYS A 62 9.96 -1.69 4.16
N PHE A 63 8.95 -2.43 4.61
CA PHE A 63 7.80 -1.88 5.33
C PHE A 63 8.25 -1.09 6.57
N HIS A 64 9.09 -1.66 7.42
CA HIS A 64 9.58 -0.96 8.62
C HIS A 64 10.32 0.33 8.28
N ARG A 65 11.16 0.31 7.25
CA ARG A 65 11.85 1.51 6.74
C ARG A 65 10.85 2.59 6.31
N LEU A 66 9.85 2.25 5.50
CA LEU A 66 8.84 3.21 5.02
C LEU A 66 8.03 3.77 6.18
N GLN A 67 7.59 2.92 7.11
CA GLN A 67 6.84 3.37 8.28
C GLN A 67 7.66 4.30 9.17
N SER A 68 8.97 4.05 9.34
CA SER A 68 9.85 4.92 10.13
C SER A 68 10.00 6.33 9.54
N ILE A 69 9.80 6.48 8.22
CA ILE A 69 9.99 7.73 7.47
C ILE A 69 8.68 8.54 7.37
N LEU A 70 7.52 7.88 7.45
CA LEU A 70 6.23 8.55 7.34
C LEU A 70 5.95 9.47 8.55
N PRO A 71 5.51 10.73 8.33
CA PRO A 71 5.14 11.65 9.40
C PRO A 71 4.04 11.02 10.28
N VAL A 72 4.13 11.23 11.60
CA VAL A 72 3.20 10.70 12.61
C VAL A 72 1.72 10.96 12.25
N ALA A 73 1.40 12.02 11.50
CA ALA A 73 0.05 12.33 11.04
C ALA A 73 -0.58 11.28 10.10
N ALA A 74 0.23 10.49 9.36
CA ALA A 74 -0.28 9.42 8.49
C ALA A 74 -0.51 8.09 9.24
N ARG A 75 -0.10 7.98 10.51
CA ARG A 75 -0.15 6.72 11.28
C ARG A 75 -1.47 6.50 12.05
N GLN A 76 -2.38 7.48 12.10
CA GLN A 76 -3.45 7.51 13.12
C GLN A 76 -4.87 7.18 12.64
N LEU A 77 -5.06 6.67 11.40
CA LEU A 77 -6.41 6.38 10.89
C LEU A 77 -6.85 4.91 11.01
N ASP A 78 -5.95 3.96 11.24
CA ASP A 78 -6.31 2.52 11.13
C ASP A 78 -6.26 1.72 12.45
N SER A 79 -6.17 2.38 13.62
CA SER A 79 -6.09 1.67 14.92
C SER A 79 -6.94 2.25 16.05
N ALA A 80 -8.08 2.86 15.73
CA ALA A 80 -9.11 3.17 16.73
C ALA A 80 -10.25 2.13 16.68
N PRO A 81 -10.27 1.10 17.54
CA PRO A 81 -11.52 0.43 17.83
C PRO A 81 -12.36 1.41 18.66
N GLY A 82 -13.24 2.18 18.02
CA GLY A 82 -14.30 2.90 18.74
C GLY A 82 -14.46 4.41 18.50
N LEU A 83 -14.34 4.91 17.26
CA LEU A 83 -14.85 6.26 16.94
C LEU A 83 -15.95 6.25 15.87
N ALA A 84 -16.87 5.29 15.98
CA ALA A 84 -18.18 5.34 15.33
C ALA A 84 -19.22 6.02 16.24
N VAL A 85 -18.89 7.10 16.96
CA VAL A 85 -19.87 7.92 17.70
C VAL A 85 -19.32 9.35 17.83
N LYS A 86 -19.60 10.26 16.87
CA LYS A 86 -19.74 11.73 17.04
C LYS A 86 -19.65 12.57 15.74
N LEU A 87 -20.23 12.11 14.63
CA LEU A 87 -20.44 12.98 13.45
C LEU A 87 -21.84 12.82 12.80
N VAL A 88 -22.84 12.40 13.57
CA VAL A 88 -24.26 12.46 13.15
C VAL A 88 -25.10 13.25 14.16
N GLU A 89 -24.54 14.24 14.84
CA GLU A 89 -25.34 15.22 15.60
C GLU A 89 -24.66 16.58 15.61
N LYS A 90 -24.76 17.30 14.49
CA LYS A 90 -25.10 18.73 14.40
C LYS A 90 -25.26 19.15 12.95
#